data_AF-A0A2R5L9X7-F1
#
_entry.id   AF-A0A2R5L9X7-F1
#
_cell.length_a   1.000
_cell.length_b   1.000
_cell.length_c   1.000
_cell.angle_alpha   90.00
_cell.angle_beta   90.00
_cell.angle_gamma   90.00
#
_symmetry.space_group_name_H-M   'P 1'
#
loop_
_entity.id
_entity.type
_entity.pdbx_description
1 polymer ?
#
loop_
_entity_poly.entity_id
_entity_poly.type
_entity_poly.pdbx_seq_one_letter_code
_entity_poly.pdbx_strand_id
1 'polypeptide(L)'
;LFGVKDGKVHCGGGVLIDEEKLQFIFKAKSDSLCCRELLRAIWEPSELVGRSATGQPSRRFMKTGMAAKPSLTPRKLEAAERAFRKYITDSLGDPTKTAEIMARATQ
;
A
#
# COMPACT_ATOMS: atom_id res chain seq x y z
N LEU A 1 2.49 -9.96 13.28
CA LEU A 1 3.93 -10.22 13.17
C LEU A 1 4.36 -9.79 11.78
N PHE A 2 5.12 -8.69 11.71
CA PHE A 2 5.88 -8.30 10.53
C PHE A 2 7.25 -8.94 10.71
N GLY A 3 7.64 -9.87 9.83
CA GLY A 3 8.86 -10.66 10.05
C GLY A 3 9.41 -11.21 8.75
N VAL A 4 10.74 -11.25 8.65
CA VAL A 4 11.45 -11.84 7.52
C VAL A 4 11.64 -13.32 7.79
N LYS A 5 11.25 -14.18 6.85
CA LYS A 5 11.51 -15.61 6.88
C LYS A 5 11.80 -16.08 5.45
N ASP A 6 12.91 -16.78 5.26
CA ASP A 6 13.32 -17.33 3.96
C ASP A 6 13.39 -16.29 2.82
N GLY A 7 13.89 -15.08 3.10
CA GLY A 7 13.99 -13.98 2.11
C GLY A 7 12.64 -13.33 1.76
N LYS A 8 11.56 -13.72 2.44
CA LYS A 8 10.22 -13.17 2.28
C LYS A 8 9.77 -12.45 3.54
N VAL A 9 9.16 -11.29 3.34
CA VAL A 9 8.57 -10.48 4.40
C VAL A 9 7.12 -10.86 4.58
N HIS A 10 6.79 -11.36 5.76
CA HIS A 10 5.42 -11.58 6.18
C HIS A 10 4.79 -10.25 6.59
N CYS A 11 3.88 -9.72 5.78
CA CYS A 11 3.14 -8.48 6.09
C CYS A 11 1.90 -8.74 6.98
N GLY A 12 1.65 -10.01 7.33
CA GLY A 12 0.47 -10.46 8.05
C GLY A 12 -0.62 -10.99 7.12
N GLY A 13 -1.62 -11.67 7.68
CA GLY A 13 -2.76 -12.14 6.90
C GLY A 13 -2.46 -13.28 5.89
N GLY A 14 -1.26 -13.89 5.97
CA GLY A 14 -0.78 -14.86 4.98
C GLY A 14 -0.15 -14.23 3.73
N VAL A 15 0.00 -12.90 3.72
CA VAL A 15 0.65 -12.17 2.62
C VAL A 15 2.16 -12.20 2.80
N LEU A 16 2.85 -12.66 1.75
CA LEU A 16 4.29 -12.77 1.64
C LEU A 16 4.74 -11.88 0.49
N ILE A 17 5.75 -11.04 0.74
CA ILE A 17 6.37 -10.21 -0.29
C ILE A 17 7.87 -10.49 -0.26
N ASP A 18 8.53 -10.64 -1.40
CA ASP A 18 9.99 -10.80 -1.43
C ASP A 18 10.67 -9.57 -0.80
N GLU A 19 11.68 -9.82 0.03
CA GLU A 19 12.37 -8.77 0.79
C GLU A 19 13.03 -7.75 -0.12
N GLU A 20 13.73 -8.18 -1.17
CA GLU A 20 14.37 -7.29 -2.14
C GLU A 20 13.35 -6.37 -2.82
N LYS A 21 12.19 -6.92 -3.19
CA LYS A 21 11.09 -6.16 -3.80
C LYS A 21 10.54 -5.15 -2.80
N LEU A 22 10.35 -5.53 -1.54
CA LEU A 22 9.85 -4.62 -0.51
C LEU A 22 10.83 -3.49 -0.21
N GLN A 23 12.13 -3.80 -0.12
CA GLN A 23 13.19 -2.80 0.05
C GLN A 23 13.24 -1.81 -1.12
N PHE A 24 13.06 -2.29 -2.35
CA PHE A 24 12.94 -1.42 -3.52
C PHE A 24 11.71 -0.49 -3.43
N ILE A 25 10.56 -1.03 -3.02
CA ILE A 25 9.32 -0.24 -2.82
C ILE A 25 9.51 0.83 -1.75
N PHE A 26 10.23 0.53 -0.66
CA PHE A 26 10.48 1.49 0.43
C PHE A 26 11.45 2.62 0.06
N LYS A 27 12.15 2.49 -1.07
CA LYS A 27 12.97 3.55 -1.67
C LYS A 27 12.18 4.43 -2.64
N ALA A 28 10.86 4.26 -2.75
CA ALA A 28 10.02 5.10 -3.61
C ALA A 28 10.10 6.59 -3.25
N LYS A 29 10.06 7.44 -4.28
CA LYS A 29 10.19 8.91 -4.21
C LYS A 29 9.02 9.63 -3.53
N SER A 30 7.89 8.94 -3.38
CA SER A 30 6.68 9.48 -2.74
C SER A 30 5.82 8.37 -2.15
N ASP A 31 5.04 8.75 -1.14
CA ASP A 31 4.08 7.88 -0.45
C ASP A 31 3.10 7.23 -1.42
N SER A 32 2.59 7.99 -2.39
CA SER A 32 1.65 7.50 -3.41
C SER A 32 2.29 6.43 -4.30
N LEU A 33 3.58 6.59 -4.67
CA LEU A 33 4.31 5.59 -5.44
C LEU A 33 4.57 4.35 -4.60
N CYS A 34 4.98 4.52 -3.34
CA CYS A 34 5.14 3.40 -2.41
C CYS A 34 3.85 2.61 -2.29
N CYS A 35 2.73 3.27 -1.99
CA CYS A 35 1.41 2.64 -1.91
C CYS A 35 1.05 1.89 -3.19
N ARG A 36 1.25 2.49 -4.37
CA ARG A 36 0.92 1.86 -5.65
C ARG A 36 1.72 0.58 -5.89
N GLU A 37 3.03 0.62 -5.69
CA GLU A 37 3.88 -0.55 -5.92
C GLU A 37 3.64 -1.63 -4.85
N LEU A 38 3.30 -1.23 -3.62
CA LEU A 38 2.93 -2.14 -2.54
C LEU A 38 1.62 -2.87 -2.82
N LEU A 39 0.60 -2.17 -3.35
CA LEU A 39 -0.64 -2.81 -3.82
C LEU A 39 -0.35 -3.80 -4.97
N ARG A 40 0.53 -3.47 -5.92
CA ARG A 40 0.95 -4.38 -7.00
C ARG A 40 1.75 -5.59 -6.51
N ALA A 41 2.36 -5.52 -5.33
CA ALA A 41 3.08 -6.65 -4.75
C ALA A 41 2.15 -7.62 -4.00
N ILE A 42 0.97 -7.16 -3.57
CA ILE A 42 0.03 -7.94 -2.75
C ILE A 42 -1.12 -8.52 -3.59
N TRP A 43 -1.52 -7.81 -4.64
CA TRP A 43 -2.59 -8.23 -5.56
C TRP A 43 -2.05 -8.36 -6.97
N GLU A 44 -2.54 -9.37 -7.69
CA GLU A 44 -2.41 -9.43 -9.13
C GLU A 44 -3.24 -8.31 -9.78
N PRO A 45 -2.83 -7.74 -10.92
CA PRO A 45 -3.60 -6.70 -11.61
C PRO A 45 -5.04 -7.12 -11.91
N SER A 46 -5.26 -8.40 -12.23
CA SER A 46 -6.58 -8.99 -12.46
C SER A 46 -7.47 -9.00 -11.21
N GLU A 47 -6.90 -9.06 -10.00
CA GLU A 47 -7.64 -8.99 -8.74
C GLU A 47 -8.06 -7.55 -8.39
N LEU A 48 -7.32 -6.55 -8.88
CA LEU A 48 -7.60 -5.13 -8.64
C LEU A 48 -8.66 -4.57 -9.59
N VAL A 49 -8.67 -5.05 -10.84
CA VAL A 49 -9.63 -4.60 -11.85
C VAL A 49 -11.05 -4.92 -11.38
N GLY A 50 -11.93 -3.92 -11.44
CA GLY A 50 -13.35 -4.09 -11.08
C GLY A 50 -13.62 -4.15 -9.58
N ARG A 51 -12.62 -3.98 -8.70
CA ARG A 51 -12.81 -3.88 -7.25
C ARG A 51 -12.73 -2.45 -6.72
N SER A 52 -13.19 -2.24 -5.49
CA SER A 52 -13.03 -0.98 -4.76
C SER A 52 -12.44 -1.23 -3.37
N ALA A 53 -11.86 -0.20 -2.76
CA ALA A 53 -11.29 -0.34 -1.42
C ALA A 53 -12.34 -0.71 -0.36
N THR A 54 -13.51 -0.08 -0.40
CA THR A 54 -14.55 -0.21 0.64
C THR A 54 -15.76 -1.05 0.21
N GLY A 55 -15.89 -1.40 -1.06
CA GLY A 55 -17.10 -2.04 -1.58
C GLY A 55 -18.30 -1.10 -1.74
N GLN A 56 -18.16 0.18 -1.38
CA GLN A 56 -19.28 1.12 -1.34
C GLN A 56 -19.48 1.82 -2.70
N PRO A 57 -20.73 2.05 -3.12
CA PRO A 57 -21.01 2.82 -4.32
C PRO A 57 -20.57 4.28 -4.13
N SER A 58 -20.10 4.90 -5.21
CA SER A 58 -19.78 6.32 -5.18
C SER A 58 -21.05 7.14 -4.93
N ARG A 59 -21.05 7.99 -3.90
CA ARG A 59 -22.18 8.89 -3.58
C ARG A 59 -22.61 9.74 -4.78
N ARG A 60 -21.66 10.12 -5.64
CA ARG A 60 -21.92 10.88 -6.88
C ARG A 60 -22.80 10.11 -7.86
N PHE A 61 -22.69 8.78 -7.90
CA PHE A 61 -23.37 7.91 -8.85
C PHE A 61 -24.50 7.07 -8.23
N MET A 62 -24.85 7.29 -6.96
CA MET A 62 -25.96 6.60 -6.30
C MET A 62 -27.29 6.82 -7.04
N LYS A 63 -27.55 8.05 -7.52
CA LYS A 63 -28.79 8.37 -8.25
C LYS A 63 -28.86 7.76 -9.66
N THR A 64 -27.70 7.49 -10.27
CA THR A 64 -27.59 6.88 -11.60
C THR A 64 -27.62 5.35 -11.56
N GLY A 65 -27.80 4.73 -10.38
CA GLY A 65 -27.95 3.28 -10.25
C GLY A 65 -26.68 2.47 -10.54
N MET A 66 -25.50 3.11 -10.50
CA MET A 66 -24.25 2.43 -10.81
C MET A 66 -23.92 1.41 -9.71
N ALA A 67 -23.71 0.15 -10.12
CA ALA A 67 -23.46 -0.94 -9.18
C ALA A 67 -22.15 -0.73 -8.40
N ALA A 68 -22.20 -1.08 -7.10
CA ALA A 68 -21.02 -1.05 -6.26
C ALA A 68 -20.03 -2.15 -6.69
N LYS A 69 -18.76 -1.78 -6.79
CA LYS A 69 -17.68 -2.73 -7.07
C LYS A 69 -17.37 -3.54 -5.81
N PRO A 70 -17.14 -4.86 -5.88
CA PRO A 70 -16.79 -5.67 -4.72
C PRO A 70 -15.55 -5.13 -3.99
N SER A 71 -15.52 -5.29 -2.67
CA SER A 71 -14.42 -4.82 -1.84
C SER A 71 -13.15 -5.63 -2.07
N LEU A 72 -12.01 -5.01 -1.76
CA LEU A 72 -10.75 -5.71 -1.60
C LEU A 72 -10.81 -6.61 -0.36
N THR A 73 -10.08 -7.72 -0.39
CA THR A 73 -10.04 -8.68 0.71
C THR A 73 -9.48 -8.00 1.96
N PRO A 74 -10.25 -7.88 3.06
CA PRO A 74 -9.85 -7.11 4.25
C PRO A 74 -8.48 -7.53 4.80
N ARG A 75 -8.19 -8.83 4.77
CA ARG A 75 -6.93 -9.42 5.23
C ARG A 75 -5.70 -9.00 4.42
N LYS A 76 -5.84 -8.83 3.09
CA LYS A 76 -4.77 -8.31 2.23
C LYS A 76 -4.60 -6.80 2.42
N LEU A 77 -5.70 -6.08 2.69
CA LEU A 77 -5.72 -4.66 3.03
C LEU A 77 -4.97 -4.35 4.33
N GLU A 78 -5.20 -5.12 5.39
CA GLU A 78 -4.47 -5.01 6.64
C GLU A 78 -2.96 -5.24 6.47
N ALA A 79 -2.58 -6.17 5.58
CA ALA A 79 -1.17 -6.41 5.26
C ALA A 79 -0.55 -5.20 4.54
N ALA A 80 -1.29 -4.60 3.61
CA ALA A 80 -0.86 -3.39 2.91
C ALA A 80 -0.68 -2.21 3.85
N GLU A 81 -1.66 -1.99 4.76
CA GLU A 81 -1.63 -0.93 5.76
C GLU A 81 -0.43 -1.09 6.70
N ARG A 82 -0.16 -2.30 7.20
CA ARG A 82 0.99 -2.58 8.06
C ARG A 82 2.31 -2.29 7.38
N ALA A 83 2.47 -2.73 6.13
CA ALA A 83 3.69 -2.51 5.39
C ALA A 83 3.91 -1.02 5.07
N PHE A 84 2.85 -0.29 4.73
CA PHE A 84 2.92 1.16 4.53
C PHE A 84 3.21 1.93 5.83
N ARG A 85 2.63 1.51 6.96
CA ARG A 85 2.94 2.08 8.27
C ARG A 85 4.42 1.89 8.65
N LYS A 86 4.99 0.74 8.29
CA LYS A 86 6.44 0.50 8.44
C LYS A 86 7.26 1.45 7.56
N TYR A 87 6.89 1.61 6.29
CA TYR A 87 7.52 2.59 5.40
C TYR A 87 7.51 4.02 5.99
N ILE A 88 6.37 4.46 6.54
CA ILE A 88 6.25 5.78 7.19
C ILE A 88 7.18 5.86 8.41
N THR A 89 7.18 4.83 9.26
CA THR A 89 8.03 4.81 10.47
C THR A 89 9.51 4.85 10.11
N ASP A 90 9.92 4.07 9.12
CA ASP A 90 11.30 4.02 8.63
C ASP A 90 11.67 5.35 7.92
N SER A 91 10.70 6.02 7.26
CA SER A 91 10.93 7.32 6.60
C SER A 91 10.94 8.52 7.56
N LEU A 92 10.23 8.44 8.69
CA LEU A 92 10.26 9.44 9.78
C LEU A 92 11.53 9.32 10.64
N GLY A 93 12.11 8.12 10.73
CA GLY A 93 13.41 7.89 11.39
C GLY A 93 14.61 8.28 10.53
N ASP A 94 14.40 8.59 9.24
CA ASP A 94 15.45 8.92 8.29
C ASP A 94 15.59 10.46 8.14
N PRO A 95 16.68 11.06 8.67
CA PRO A 95 16.88 12.51 8.59
C PRO A 95 17.00 13.02 7.14
N THR A 96 17.41 12.17 6.19
CA THR A 96 17.57 12.54 4.78
C THR A 96 16.23 12.74 4.09
N LYS A 97 15.26 11.85 4.32
CA LYS A 97 13.89 12.01 3.80
C LYS A 97 13.13 13.15 4.49
N THR A 98 13.36 13.34 5.78
CA THR A 98 12.75 14.45 6.53
C THR A 98 13.21 15.80 5.95
N ALA A 99 14.49 15.93 5.62
CA ALA A 99 15.03 17.11 4.94
C ALA A 99 14.45 17.30 3.53
N GLU A 100 14.29 16.25 2.73
CA GLU A 100 13.64 16.34 1.41
C GLU A 100 12.17 16.76 1.47
N ILE A 101 11.42 16.26 2.45
CA ILE A 101 10.01 16.64 2.67
C ILE A 101 9.91 18.12 3.05
N MET A 102 10.74 18.58 3.99
CA MET A 102 10.81 19.99 4.40
C MET A 102 11.27 20.89 3.24
N ALA A 103 12.23 20.45 2.43
CA ALA A 103 12.70 21.19 1.26
C ALA A 103 11.62 21.36 0.18
N ARG A 104 10.75 20.36 -0.02
CA ARG A 104 9.62 20.44 -0.96
C ARG A 104 8.46 21.29 -0.44
N ALA A 105 8.30 21.44 0.88
CA ALA A 105 7.25 22.27 1.48
C ALA A 105 7.58 23.78 1.47
N THR A 106 8.78 24.16 1.03
CA THR A 106 9.26 25.56 1.01
C THR A 106 9.23 26.19 -0.39
N GLN A 107 8.77 25.46 -1.43
CA GLN A 107 8.51 25.97 -2.78
C GLN A 107 7.01 26.18 -3.01
#